data_AF-A0A848S222-F1
#
_entry.id   AF-A0A848S222-F1
#
_cell.length_a   1.000
_cell.length_b   1.000
_cell.length_c   1.000
_cell.angle_alpha   90.00
_cell.angle_beta   90.00
_cell.angle_gamma   90.00
#
_symmetry.space_group_name_H-M   'P 1'
#
loop_
_entity.id
_entity.type
_entity.pdbx_description
1 polymer ?
#
loop_
_entity_poly.entity_id
_entity_poly.type
_entity_poly.pdbx_seq_one_letter_code
_entity_poly.pdbx_strand_id
1 'polypeptide(L)' 'MKTEKTDILSEISTLTRVIEEQYPELQKYLDESRSTLPQEAVKSNTLEISMLTDYRDSLKALIQSYDKQKQ' A
#
# COMPACT_ATOMS: atom_id res chain seq x y z
N MET A 1 -14.70 16.04 10.17
CA MET A 1 -13.55 16.02 9.24
C MET A 1 -13.21 14.56 8.98
N LYS A 2 -13.46 14.06 7.76
CA LYS A 2 -13.31 12.64 7.33
C LYS A 2 -12.24 12.53 6.22
N THR A 3 -11.22 13.36 6.27
CA THR A 3 -10.38 13.63 5.09
C THR A 3 -9.13 12.75 5.05
N GLU A 4 -8.46 12.54 6.17
CA GLU A 4 -7.18 11.80 6.22
C GLU A 4 -7.28 10.34 5.76
N LYS A 5 -8.29 9.60 6.23
CA LYS A 5 -8.48 8.20 5.81
C LYS A 5 -8.70 8.07 4.30
N THR A 6 -9.49 8.97 3.73
CA THR A 6 -9.82 8.95 2.29
C THR A 6 -8.59 9.30 1.46
N ASP A 7 -7.79 10.26 1.93
CA ASP A 7 -6.54 10.69 1.29
C ASP A 7 -5.51 9.55 1.25
N ILE A 8 -5.30 8.87 2.39
CA ILE A 8 -4.38 7.73 2.48
C ILE A 8 -4.84 6.57 1.59
N LEU A 9 -6.14 6.27 1.56
CA LEU A 9 -6.69 5.23 0.67
C LEU A 9 -6.51 5.58 -0.81
N SER A 10 -6.65 6.85 -1.16
CA SER A 10 -6.40 7.33 -2.51
C SER A 10 -4.93 7.17 -2.87
N GLU A 11 -4.01 7.56 -1.99
CA GLU A 11 -2.56 7.37 -2.20
C GLU A 11 -2.18 5.89 -2.31
N ILE A 12 -2.73 5.02 -1.45
CA ILE A 12 -2.53 3.56 -1.55
C ILE A 12 -2.96 3.06 -2.93
N SER A 13 -4.13 3.48 -3.41
CA SER A 13 -4.66 3.06 -4.70
C SER A 13 -3.77 3.55 -5.84
N THR A 14 -3.31 4.81 -5.79
CA THR A 14 -2.38 5.36 -6.76
C THR A 14 -1.04 4.62 -6.76
N LEU A 15 -0.43 4.38 -5.59
CA LEU A 15 0.83 3.66 -5.47
C LEU A 15 0.73 2.22 -5.96
N THR A 16 -0.37 1.54 -5.60
CA THR A 16 -0.65 0.17 -6.06
C THR A 16 -0.73 0.15 -7.58
N ARG A 17 -1.46 1.09 -8.17
CA ARG A 17 -1.58 1.19 -9.64
C ARG A 17 -0.25 1.53 -10.32
N VAL A 18 0.55 2.42 -9.73
CA VAL A 18 1.91 2.72 -10.22
C VAL A 18 2.78 1.48 -10.18
N ILE A 19 2.70 0.68 -9.12
CA ILE A 19 3.40 -0.60 -9.03
C ILE A 19 2.89 -1.55 -10.12
N GLU A 20 1.58 -1.65 -10.33
CA GLU A 20 1.01 -2.50 -11.35
C GLU A 20 1.46 -2.10 -12.78
N GLU A 21 1.46 -0.80 -13.08
CA GLU A 21 1.77 -0.29 -14.43
C GLU A 21 3.28 -0.13 -14.69
N GLN A 22 4.08 0.28 -13.69
CA GLN A 22 5.49 0.62 -13.87
C GLN A 22 6.48 -0.36 -13.22
N TYR A 23 6.04 -1.11 -12.21
CA TYR A 23 6.88 -2.03 -11.46
C TYR A 23 6.26 -3.43 -11.40
N PRO A 24 6.05 -4.11 -12.55
CA PRO A 24 5.41 -5.43 -12.59
C PRO A 24 6.11 -6.46 -11.69
N GLU A 25 7.42 -6.33 -11.48
CA GLU A 25 8.20 -7.17 -10.57
C GLU A 25 7.85 -6.98 -9.09
N LEU A 26 7.37 -5.78 -8.73
CA LEU A 26 6.94 -5.46 -7.38
C LEU A 26 5.51 -5.92 -7.07
N GLN A 27 4.72 -6.27 -8.09
CA GLN A 27 3.37 -6.82 -7.90
C GLN A 27 3.37 -8.09 -7.04
N LYS A 28 4.42 -8.92 -7.11
CA LYS A 28 4.53 -10.12 -6.27
C LYS A 28 4.49 -9.81 -4.77
N TYR A 29 5.11 -8.69 -4.37
CA TYR A 29 5.11 -8.25 -2.97
C TYR A 29 3.77 -7.63 -2.56
N LEU A 30 3.00 -7.08 -3.52
CA LEU A 30 1.62 -6.62 -3.26
C LEU A 30 0.70 -7.80 -2.94
N ASP A 31 0.82 -8.90 -3.69
CA ASP A 31 0.01 -10.09 -3.50
C ASP A 31 0.35 -10.78 -2.17
N GLU A 32 1.64 -10.93 -1.87
CA GLU A 32 2.11 -11.41 -0.57
C GLU A 32 1.62 -10.52 0.58
N SER A 33 1.72 -9.18 0.42
CA SER A 33 1.26 -8.25 1.45
C SER A 33 -0.26 -8.28 1.64
N ARG A 34 -1.05 -8.41 0.56
CA ARG A 34 -2.51 -8.61 0.63
C ARG A 34 -2.90 -9.92 1.32
N SER A 35 -2.08 -10.96 1.18
CA SER A 35 -2.28 -12.23 1.89
C SER A 35 -1.99 -12.10 3.39
N THR A 36 -1.02 -11.25 3.77
CA THR A 36 -0.69 -10.94 5.17
C THR A 36 -1.57 -9.86 5.81
N LEU A 37 -2.20 -8.99 5.01
CA LEU A 37 -3.22 -8.07 5.48
C LEU A 37 -4.42 -8.93 5.89
N PRO A 38 -4.74 -9.04 7.19
CA PRO A 38 -5.86 -9.85 7.61
C PRO A 38 -7.10 -9.32 6.90
N GLN A 39 -7.77 -10.16 6.11
CA GLN A 39 -9.09 -9.85 5.53
C GLN A 39 -10.07 -9.35 6.63
N GLU A 40 -9.78 -9.69 7.89
CA GLU A 40 -10.47 -9.24 9.09
C GLU A 40 -10.27 -7.75 9.42
N ALA A 41 -9.14 -7.13 9.05
CA ALA A 41 -8.97 -5.67 9.15
C ALA A 41 -9.93 -4.95 8.20
N VAL A 42 -10.16 -5.49 7.00
CA VAL A 42 -11.09 -4.91 6.01
C VAL A 42 -12.55 -5.00 6.47
N LYS A 43 -12.88 -5.99 7.31
CA LYS A 43 -14.23 -6.18 7.89
C LYS A 43 -14.43 -5.44 9.21
N SER A 44 -13.36 -5.17 9.96
CA SER A 44 -13.42 -4.39 11.18
C SER A 44 -13.57 -2.91 10.81
N ASN A 45 -14.71 -2.31 11.18
CA ASN A 45 -15.02 -0.89 10.98
C ASN A 45 -14.01 0.08 11.66
N THR A 46 -13.03 -0.48 12.37
CA THR A 46 -11.85 0.14 12.97
C THR A 46 -10.57 -0.15 12.17
N LEU A 47 -10.61 0.00 10.84
CA LEU A 47 -9.39 0.26 10.08
C LEU A 47 -8.80 1.57 10.59
N GLU A 48 -7.93 1.45 11.59
CA GLU A 48 -7.15 2.51 12.20
C GLU A 48 -6.36 3.20 11.10
N ILE A 49 -6.42 4.53 11.08
CA ILE A 49 -5.69 5.36 10.12
C ILE A 49 -4.20 4.97 10.12
N SER A 50 -3.66 4.62 11.29
CA SER A 50 -2.29 4.11 11.45
C SER A 50 -1.96 2.90 10.57
N MET A 51 -2.85 1.90 10.45
CA MET A 51 -2.60 0.73 9.59
C MET A 51 -2.59 1.11 8.11
N LEU A 52 -3.47 2.03 7.70
CA LEU A 52 -3.50 2.52 6.34
C LEU A 52 -2.24 3.34 6.02
N THR A 53 -1.80 4.17 6.96
CA THR A 53 -0.54 4.92 6.83
C THR A 53 0.66 3.98 6.73
N ASP A 54 0.72 2.94 7.56
CA ASP A 54 1.81 1.96 7.56
C ASP A 54 1.86 1.16 6.25
N TYR A 55 0.69 0.77 5.72
CA TYR A 55 0.59 0.13 4.42
C TYR A 55 1.02 1.06 3.27
N ARG A 56 0.57 2.32 3.29
CA ARG A 56 1.04 3.34 2.32
C ARG A 56 2.55 3.51 2.36
N ASP A 57 3.12 3.61 3.56
CA ASP A 57 4.56 3.82 3.75
C ASP A 57 5.35 2.62 3.24
N SER A 58 4.87 1.41 3.52
CA SER A 58 5.42 0.16 2.99
C SER A 58 5.44 0.15 1.46
N LEU A 59 4.36 0.58 0.80
CA LEU A 59 4.31 0.70 -0.67
C LEU A 59 5.33 1.70 -1.20
N LYS A 60 5.48 2.86 -0.55
CA LYS A 60 6.50 3.86 -0.93
C LYS A 60 7.91 3.32 -0.74
N ALA A 61 8.18 2.67 0.39
CA ALA A 61 9.47 2.07 0.69
C ALA A 61 9.82 0.96 -0.31
N LEU A 62 8.83 0.19 -0.77
CA LEU A 62 9.00 -0.84 -1.79
C LEU A 62 9.49 -0.24 -3.12
N ILE A 63 8.79 0.81 -3.60
CA ILE A 63 9.16 1.52 -4.83
C ILE A 63 10.54 2.16 -4.66
N GLN A 64 10.80 2.87 -3.56
CA GLN A 64 12.09 3.51 -3.32
C GLN A 64 13.26 2.52 -3.22
N SER A 65 13.05 1.39 -2.54
CA SER A 65 14.09 0.36 -2.40
C SER A 65 14.40 -0.31 -3.73
N TYR A 66 13.39 -0.48 -4.57
CA TYR A 66 13.56 -1.02 -5.90
C TYR A 66 14.25 -0.02 -6.84
N ASP A 67 13.86 1.26 -6.79
CA ASP A 67 14.49 2.34 -7.58
C ASP A 67 15.98 2.48 -7.21
N LYS A 68 16.31 2.42 -5.92
CA LYS A 68 17.70 2.40 -5.43
C LYS A 68 18.50 1.18 -5.89
N GLN A 69 17.88 0.02 -5.99
CA GLN A 69 18.55 -1.20 -6.48
C GLN A 69 18.73 -1.21 -8.00
N LYS A 70 17.97 -0.37 -8.72
CA LYS A 70 18.03 -0.26 -10.18
C LYS A 70 19.06 0.77 -10.68
N GLN A 71 19.62 1.59 -9.78
CA GLN A 71 20.72 2.53 -10.06
C GLN A 71 22.09 1.84 -9.98
#